data_AF-A0A0Q8AXU7-F1
#
_entry.id   AF-A0A0Q8AXU7-F1
#
_cell.length_a   1.000
_cell.length_b   1.000
_cell.length_c   1.000
_cell.angle_alpha   90.00
_cell.angle_beta   90.00
_cell.angle_gamma   90.00
#
_symmetry.space_group_name_H-M   'P 1'
#
loop_
_entity.id
_entity.type
_entity.pdbx_description
1 polymer ?
#
loop_
_entity_poly.entity_id
_entity_poly.type
_entity_poly.pdbx_seq_one_letter_code
_entity_poly.pdbx_strand_id
1 'polypeptide(L)' 'MNSKSTKEKRRRIPGFTLKELEESGKIPPYTHLMDSFDHYLAGEERKAKERAANLLPAVDNNNEQSTD' A
#
# COMPACT_ATOMS: atom_id res chain seq x y z
N MET A 1 1.22 45.08 -1.20
CA MET A 1 0.32 44.04 -1.75
C MET A 1 0.81 42.68 -1.28
N ASN A 2 0.52 42.28 -0.03
CA ASN A 2 1.08 41.06 0.57
C ASN A 2 0.08 40.40 1.54
N SER A 3 -1.03 39.86 1.03
CA SER A 3 -1.96 39.03 1.81
C SER A 3 -1.80 37.57 1.38
N LYS A 4 -0.69 36.92 1.75
CA LYS A 4 -0.58 35.46 1.65
C LYS A 4 -1.28 34.86 2.87
N SER A 5 -2.53 34.43 2.68
CA SER A 5 -3.38 33.80 3.70
C SER A 5 -2.60 32.73 4.50
N THR A 6 -2.33 33.06 5.77
CA THR A 6 -1.77 32.14 6.76
C THR A 6 -2.86 31.26 7.40
N LYS A 7 -4.14 31.54 7.15
CA LYS A 7 -5.28 30.73 7.63
C LYS A 7 -5.42 29.43 6.82
N GLU A 8 -5.30 29.52 5.49
CA GLU A 8 -5.41 28.35 4.59
C GLU A 8 -4.36 27.29 4.93
N LYS A 9 -3.12 27.73 5.18
CA LYS A 9 -2.00 26.84 5.54
C LYS A 9 -2.14 26.22 6.93
N ARG A 10 -2.81 26.89 7.88
CA ARG A 10 -3.05 26.40 9.25
C ARG A 10 -4.21 25.42 9.35
N ARG A 11 -5.14 25.43 8.38
CA ARG A 11 -6.26 24.48 8.29
C ARG A 11 -5.89 23.15 7.60
N ARG A 12 -4.67 23.01 7.08
CA ARG A 12 -4.20 21.74 6.52
C ARG A 12 -3.86 20.80 7.66
N ILE A 13 -4.83 19.97 8.03
CA ILE A 13 -4.56 18.72 8.75
C ILE A 13 -3.62 17.93 7.83
N PRO A 14 -2.46 17.43 8.31
CA PRO A 14 -1.63 16.53 7.54
C PRO A 14 -2.53 15.37 7.07
N GLY A 15 -2.77 15.29 5.77
CA GLY A 15 -3.65 14.28 5.21
C GLY A 15 -2.91 12.95 5.24
N PHE A 16 -3.08 12.18 6.30
CA PHE A 16 -2.67 10.78 6.36
C PHE A 16 -3.87 9.90 6.10
N THR A 17 -3.65 8.81 5.38
CA THR A 17 -4.68 7.76 5.23
C THR A 17 -4.61 6.79 6.41
N LEU A 18 -5.72 6.08 6.69
CA LEU A 18 -5.71 5.02 7.71
C LEU A 18 -4.67 3.93 7.39
N LYS A 19 -4.49 3.63 6.10
CA LYS A 19 -3.48 2.70 5.59
C LYS A 19 -2.06 3.11 5.98
N GLU A 20 -1.70 4.37 5.73
CA GLU A 20 -0.38 4.90 6.08
C GLU A 20 -0.11 4.89 7.60
N LEU A 21 -1.14 5.10 8.40
CA LEU A 21 -1.01 5.03 9.86
C LEU A 21 -0.85 3.60 10.36
N GLU A 22 -1.56 2.63 9.76
CA GLU A 22 -1.41 1.20 10.05
C GLU A 22 0.00 0.71 9.65
N GLU A 23 0.45 1.01 8.43
CA GLU A 23 1.77 0.62 7.92
C GLU A 23 2.92 1.23 8.73
N SER A 24 2.74 2.45 9.27
CA SER A 24 3.72 3.09 10.16
C SER A 24 3.65 2.62 11.62
N GLY A 25 2.75 1.69 11.96
CA GLY A 25 2.59 1.15 13.30
C GLY A 25 2.03 2.14 14.33
N LYS A 26 1.42 3.25 13.87
CA LYS A 26 0.86 4.30 14.75
C LYS A 26 -0.52 3.95 15.28
N ILE A 27 -1.26 3.10 14.55
CA ILE A 27 -2.57 2.59 14.92
C ILE A 27 -2.63 1.07 14.71
N PRO A 28 -3.49 0.36 15.45
CA PRO A 28 -3.78 -1.04 15.14
C PRO A 28 -4.49 -1.20 13.79
N PRO A 29 -4.56 -2.43 13.25
CA PRO A 29 -5.30 -2.71 12.03
C PRO A 29 -6.74 -2.20 12.06
N TYR A 30 -7.11 -1.43 11.03
CA TYR A 30 -8.46 -0.85 10.91
C TYR A 30 -9.39 -1.73 10.07
N THR A 31 -9.06 -3.02 9.91
CA THR A 31 -9.83 -3.97 9.11
C THR A 31 -11.30 -4.04 9.51
N HIS A 32 -11.63 -3.85 10.79
CA HIS A 32 -13.01 -3.82 11.29
C HIS A 32 -13.84 -2.62 10.80
N LEU A 33 -13.21 -1.57 10.25
CA LEU A 33 -13.87 -0.40 9.69
C LEU A 33 -14.11 -0.53 8.17
N MET A 34 -13.58 -1.57 7.53
CA MET A 34 -13.77 -1.79 6.11
C MET A 34 -15.19 -2.31 5.83
N ASP A 35 -15.76 -1.93 4.69
CA ASP A 35 -17.06 -2.46 4.29
C ASP A 35 -16.92 -3.94 3.85
N SER A 36 -18.03 -4.66 3.87
CA SER A 36 -18.11 -6.06 3.42
C SER A 36 -17.61 -6.22 1.98
N PHE A 37 -17.84 -5.21 1.14
CA PHE A 37 -17.37 -5.18 -0.24
C PHE A 37 -15.84 -5.03 -0.32
N ASP A 38 -15.25 -4.18 0.52
CA ASP A 38 -13.80 -4.00 0.59
C ASP A 38 -13.10 -5.28 1.08
N HIS A 39 -13.70 -5.98 2.06
CA HIS A 39 -13.22 -7.28 2.51
C HIS A 39 -13.23 -8.33 1.39
N TYR A 40 -14.28 -8.35 0.58
CA TYR A 40 -14.38 -9.25 -0.56
C TYR A 40 -13.27 -8.96 -1.59
N LEU A 41 -13.09 -7.69 -1.96
CA LEU A 41 -12.03 -7.28 -2.89
C LEU A 41 -10.64 -7.64 -2.39
N ALA A 42 -10.35 -7.35 -1.11
CA ALA A 42 -9.07 -7.72 -0.49
C ALA A 42 -8.84 -9.25 -0.50
N GLY A 43 -9.90 -10.04 -0.37
CA GLY A 43 -9.85 -11.49 -0.50
C GLY A 43 -9.53 -11.96 -1.92
N GLU A 44 -10.15 -11.36 -2.93
CA GLU A 44 -9.88 -11.69 -4.34
C GLU A 44 -8.47 -11.30 -4.77
N GLU A 45 -7.96 -10.14 -4.34
CA GLU A 45 -6.57 -9.74 -4.60
C GLU A 45 -5.56 -10.74 -4.01
N ARG A 46 -5.84 -11.27 -2.80
CA ARG A 46 -4.99 -12.28 -2.18
C ARG A 46 -4.96 -13.57 -3.00
N LYS A 47 -6.13 -14.07 -3.41
CA LYS A 47 -6.24 -15.25 -4.28
C LYS A 47 -5.55 -15.04 -5.62
N ALA A 48 -5.64 -13.84 -6.20
CA ALA A 48 -4.97 -13.50 -7.44
C ALA A 48 -3.44 -13.53 -7.29
N LYS A 49 -2.90 -12.99 -6.18
CA LYS A 49 -1.47 -13.05 -5.85
C LYS A 49 -0.98 -14.48 -5.62
N GLU A 50 -1.76 -15.30 -4.92
CA GLU A 50 -1.42 -16.72 -4.70
C GLU A 50 -1.40 -17.51 -6.02
N ARG A 51 -2.39 -17.28 -6.90
CA ARG A 51 -2.38 -17.88 -8.25
C ARG A 51 -1.17 -17.41 -9.06
N ALA A 52 -0.85 -16.12 -9.03
CA ALA A 52 0.31 -15.59 -9.74
C ALA A 52 1.63 -16.17 -9.19
N ALA A 53 1.78 -16.26 -7.87
CA ALA A 53 2.94 -16.88 -7.23
C ALA A 53 3.08 -18.36 -7.59
N ASN A 54 1.97 -19.10 -7.66
CA ASN A 54 1.97 -20.51 -8.05
C ASN A 54 2.19 -20.72 -9.56
N LEU A 55 1.90 -19.72 -10.39
CA LEU A 55 2.10 -19.77 -11.84
C LEU A 55 3.50 -19.31 -12.28
N LEU A 56 4.33 -18.76 -11.40
CA LEU A 56 5.72 -18.47 -11.72
C LEU A 56 6.54 -19.76 -11.53
N PRO A 57 6.93 -20.48 -12.60
CA PRO A 57 8.01 -21.44 -12.48
C PRO A 57 9.26 -20.68 -12.05
N ALA A 58 10.11 -21.33 -11.27
CA ALA A 58 11.45 -20.86 -10.94
C ALA A 58 12.17 -20.47 -12.24
N VAL A 59 12.20 -19.18 -12.54
CA VAL A 59 13.16 -18.63 -13.51
C VAL A 59 14.48 -18.64 -12.76
N ASP A 60 15.20 -19.74 -12.89
CA ASP A 60 16.57 -19.90 -12.43
C ASP A 60 17.39 -18.73 -12.97
N ASN A 61 17.84 -17.86 -12.06
CA ASN A 61 18.83 -16.84 -12.35
C ASN A 61 20.21 -17.50 -12.46
N ASN A 62 20.44 -18.30 -13.50
CA ASN A 62 21.79 -18.65 -13.92
C ASN A 62 22.34 -17.50 -14.79
N ASN A 63 22.71 -16.40 -14.13
CA ASN A 63 23.58 -15.39 -14.71
C ASN A 63 25.03 -15.80 -14.41
N GLU A 64 25.50 -16.87 -15.05
CA GLU A 64 26.90 -17.25 -14.99
C GLU A 64 27.74 -16.17 -15.69
N GLN A 65 28.66 -15.62 -14.91
CA GLN A 65 29.72 -14.74 -15.33
C GLN A 65 30.58 -15.45 -16.38
N SER A 66 30.42 -15.09 -17.65
CA SER A 66 31.46 -15.33 -18.65
C SER A 66 32.29 -14.06 -18.79
N THR A 67 33.30 -13.95 -17.94
CA THR A 67 34.48 -13.12 -18.18
C THR A 67 35.59 -14.00 -18.73
N ASP A 68 35.80 -13.94 -20.04
CA ASP A 68 37.13 -13.94 -20.67
C ASP A 68 37.01 -13.48 -22.13
#